data_AF-A0A540VQR1-F1
#
_entry.id   AF-A0A540VQR1-F1
#
_cell.length_a   1.000
_cell.length_b   1.000
_cell.length_c   1.000
_cell.angle_alpha   90.00
_cell.angle_beta   90.00
_cell.angle_gamma   90.00
#
_symmetry.space_group_name_H-M   'P 1'
#
loop_
_entity.id
_entity.type
_entity.pdbx_description
1 polymer ?
#
loop_
_entity_poly.entity_id
_entity_poly.type
_entity_poly.pdbx_seq_one_letter_code
_entity_poly.pdbx_strand_id
1 'polypeptide(L)'
;MSERALVSEVEEVTAQYEETTGKPATRTRQMIERHGHIQALSRLMVSADLQQGFRALRDAGQLDQTFEALVVRYSALFSAEVVAAAQWRLDSSDKLL
;
A
#
# COMPACT_ATOMS: atom_id res chain seq x y z
N MET A 1 7.27 11.60 11.18
CA MET A 1 5.98 11.10 10.67
C MET A 1 5.27 10.36 11.80
N SER A 2 3.97 10.54 12.01
CA SER A 2 3.22 9.91 13.11
C SER A 2 2.31 8.77 12.62
N GLU A 3 2.00 7.83 13.50
CA GLU A 3 1.06 6.73 13.20
C GLU A 3 -0.34 7.25 12.83
N ARG A 4 -0.81 8.34 13.46
CA ARG A 4 -2.10 8.96 13.11
C ARG A 4 -2.14 9.48 11.67
N ALA A 5 -1.03 10.05 11.20
CA ALA A 5 -0.95 10.54 9.82
C ALA A 5 -0.95 9.37 8.83
N LEU A 6 -0.24 8.27 9.14
CA LEU A 6 -0.28 7.04 8.36
C LEU A 6 -1.71 6.49 8.24
N VAL A 7 -2.47 6.45 9.32
CA VAL A 7 -3.86 5.97 9.31
C VAL A 7 -4.71 6.78 8.33
N SER A 8 -4.63 8.11 8.35
CA SER A 8 -5.36 8.97 7.40
C SER A 8 -4.98 8.65 5.95
N GLU A 9 -3.68 8.60 5.66
CA GLU A 9 -3.22 8.35 4.29
C GLU A 9 -3.56 6.94 3.79
N VAL A 10 -3.60 5.93 4.67
CA VAL A 10 -4.05 4.59 4.30
C VAL A 10 -5.53 4.58 3.91
N GLU A 11 -6.38 5.31 4.64
CA GLU A 11 -7.79 5.43 4.26
C GLU A 11 -7.95 6.18 2.93
N GLU A 12 -7.16 7.23 2.69
CA GLU A 12 -7.14 7.98 1.43
C GLU A 12 -6.73 7.10 0.25
N VAL A 13 -5.63 6.34 0.37
CA VAL A 13 -5.19 5.39 -0.67
C VAL A 13 -6.23 4.31 -0.92
N THR A 14 -6.87 3.81 0.14
CA THR A 14 -7.94 2.81 0.01
C THR A 14 -9.13 3.37 -0.74
N ALA A 15 -9.56 4.60 -0.43
CA ALA A 15 -10.64 5.29 -1.13
C ALA A 15 -10.27 5.56 -2.60
N GLN A 16 -9.04 6.01 -2.87
CA GLN A 16 -8.56 6.25 -4.23
C GLN A 16 -8.58 4.98 -5.07
N TYR A 17 -8.17 3.84 -4.51
CA TYR A 17 -8.26 2.55 -5.19
C TYR A 17 -9.73 2.21 -5.54
N GLU A 18 -10.65 2.41 -4.59
CA GLU A 18 -12.07 2.11 -4.79
C GLU A 18 -12.69 2.99 -5.88
N GLU A 19 -12.34 4.28 -5.92
CA GLU A 19 -12.75 5.21 -6.97
C GLU A 19 -12.16 4.84 -8.33
N THR A 20 -10.86 4.57 -8.37
CA THR A 20 -10.13 4.26 -9.63
C THR A 20 -10.61 2.95 -10.26
N THR A 21 -10.94 1.95 -9.44
CA THR A 21 -11.32 0.63 -9.92
C THR A 21 -12.83 0.38 -9.96
N GLY A 22 -13.63 1.21 -9.28
CA GLY A 22 -15.05 0.96 -9.05
C GLY A 22 -15.32 -0.28 -8.19
N LYS A 23 -14.31 -0.84 -7.51
CA LYS A 23 -14.40 -2.08 -6.73
C LYS A 23 -14.08 -1.81 -5.26
N PRO A 24 -14.84 -2.40 -4.32
CA PRO A 24 -14.54 -2.23 -2.90
C PRO A 24 -13.23 -2.93 -2.52
N ALA A 25 -12.44 -2.30 -1.64
CA ALA A 25 -11.19 -2.84 -1.10
C ALA A 25 -11.46 -3.81 0.07
N THR A 26 -12.48 -4.68 -0.04
CA THR A 26 -13.02 -5.47 1.08
C THR A 26 -11.94 -6.26 1.82
N ARG A 27 -11.05 -6.95 1.10
CA ARG A 27 -9.98 -7.76 1.72
C ARG A 27 -8.99 -6.88 2.48
N THR A 28 -8.61 -5.74 1.90
CA THR A 28 -7.70 -4.77 2.53
C THR A 28 -8.34 -4.22 3.80
N ARG A 29 -9.59 -3.76 3.73
CA ARG A 29 -10.33 -3.22 4.89
C ARG A 29 -10.46 -4.25 6.01
N GLN A 30 -10.84 -5.50 5.70
CA GLN A 30 -10.91 -6.57 6.69
C GLN A 30 -9.55 -6.86 7.34
N MET A 31 -8.47 -6.79 6.57
CA MET A 31 -7.14 -7.04 7.09
C MET A 31 -6.65 -5.90 8.00
N ILE A 32 -6.96 -4.64 7.64
CA ILE A 32 -6.73 -3.46 8.50
C ILE A 32 -7.53 -3.58 9.79
N GLU A 33 -8.81 -3.94 9.72
CA GLU A 33 -9.65 -4.14 10.91
C GLU A 33 -9.10 -5.22 11.85
N ARG A 34 -8.60 -6.33 11.29
CA ARG A 34 -8.09 -7.47 12.08
C ARG A 34 -6.71 -7.25 12.67
N HIS A 35 -5.84 -6.47 12.03
CA HIS A 35 -4.42 -6.40 12.34
C HIS A 35 -3.90 -4.98 12.63
N GLY A 36 -4.69 -3.96 12.35
CA GLY A 36 -4.26 -2.57 12.35
C GLY A 36 -3.47 -2.19 11.09
N HIS A 37 -3.36 -0.89 10.82
CA HIS A 37 -2.79 -0.34 9.58
C HIS A 37 -1.34 -0.77 9.35
N ILE A 38 -0.46 -0.65 10.34
CA ILE A 38 0.97 -0.99 10.21
C ILE A 38 1.16 -2.48 9.90
N GLN A 39 0.52 -3.36 10.68
CA GLN A 39 0.69 -4.81 10.49
C GLN A 39 0.02 -5.28 9.19
N ALA A 40 -1.10 -4.69 8.81
CA ALA A 40 -1.75 -4.95 7.53
C ALA A 40 -0.80 -4.60 6.36
N LEU A 41 -0.32 -3.35 6.28
CA LEU A 41 0.62 -2.92 5.23
C LEU A 41 1.90 -3.78 5.21
N SER A 42 2.46 -4.11 6.38
CA SER A 42 3.63 -4.99 6.46
C SER A 42 3.38 -6.35 5.81
N ARG A 43 2.22 -6.96 6.06
CA ARG A 43 1.82 -8.23 5.44
C ARG A 43 1.67 -8.10 3.92
N LEU A 44 1.18 -6.95 3.44
CA LEU A 44 1.04 -6.69 2.00
C LEU A 44 2.37 -6.64 1.28
N MET A 45 3.38 -6.03 1.91
CA MET A 45 4.72 -5.89 1.33
C MET A 45 5.45 -7.23 1.19
N VAL A 46 5.14 -8.20 2.04
CA VAL A 46 5.73 -9.55 1.97
C VAL A 46 4.86 -10.57 1.24
N SER A 47 3.60 -10.24 0.93
CA SER A 47 2.71 -11.13 0.18
C SER A 47 2.93 -11.05 -1.33
N ALA A 48 2.86 -12.19 -2.02
CA ALA A 48 2.95 -12.26 -3.47
C ALA A 48 1.64 -11.84 -4.19
N ASP A 49 0.50 -11.98 -3.53
CA ASP A 49 -0.83 -11.84 -4.15
C ASP A 49 -1.29 -10.40 -4.37
N LEU A 50 -0.77 -9.42 -3.63
CA LEU A 50 -1.41 -8.10 -3.55
C LEU A 50 -1.09 -7.13 -4.69
N GLN A 51 -0.58 -7.64 -5.82
CA GLN A 51 -0.21 -6.82 -6.96
C GLN A 51 -1.39 -6.07 -7.59
N GLN A 52 -2.65 -6.47 -7.34
CA GLN A 52 -3.81 -5.88 -8.01
C GLN A 52 -4.03 -4.39 -7.68
N GLY A 53 -3.96 -4.01 -6.40
CA GLY A 53 -4.15 -2.60 -5.99
C GLY A 53 -3.02 -1.70 -6.48
N PHE A 54 -1.79 -2.18 -6.35
CA PHE A 54 -0.60 -1.49 -6.85
C PHE A 54 -0.65 -1.29 -8.38
N ARG A 55 -0.97 -2.34 -9.14
CA ARG A 55 -1.09 -2.27 -10.61
C ARG A 55 -2.19 -1.29 -11.04
N ALA A 56 -3.35 -1.33 -10.40
CA ALA A 56 -4.46 -0.44 -10.74
C ALA A 56 -4.07 1.05 -10.59
N LEU A 57 -3.45 1.41 -9.48
CA LEU A 57 -3.04 2.80 -9.21
C LEU A 57 -1.82 3.20 -10.04
N ARG A 58 -0.87 2.29 -10.27
CA ARG A 58 0.25 2.51 -11.20
C ARG A 58 -0.24 2.80 -12.61
N ASP A 59 -1.16 1.97 -13.13
CA ASP A 59 -1.66 2.10 -14.50
C ASP A 59 -2.50 3.38 -14.68
N ALA A 60 -3.02 3.93 -13.58
CA ALA A 60 -3.66 5.25 -13.51
C ALA A 60 -2.66 6.42 -13.33
N GLY A 61 -1.35 6.16 -13.26
CA GLY A 61 -0.31 7.18 -13.04
C GLY A 61 -0.21 7.69 -11.59
N GLN A 62 -0.75 6.94 -10.63
CA GLN A 62 -0.90 7.35 -9.23
C GLN A 62 0.05 6.57 -8.30
N LEU A 63 1.30 6.36 -8.71
CA LEU A 63 2.29 5.61 -7.92
C LEU A 63 2.52 6.19 -6.52
N ASP A 64 2.49 7.52 -6.36
CA ASP A 64 2.63 8.19 -5.07
C ASP A 64 1.47 7.92 -4.10
N GLN A 65 0.35 7.43 -4.62
CA GLN A 65 -0.87 7.10 -3.88
C GLN A 65 -1.01 5.60 -3.67
N THR A 66 0.10 4.86 -3.60
CA THR A 66 0.13 3.42 -3.32
C THR A 66 0.55 3.13 -1.88
N PHE A 67 0.21 1.94 -1.36
CA PHE A 67 0.71 1.52 -0.05
C PHE A 67 2.24 1.38 -0.04
N GLU A 68 2.86 1.01 -1.14
CA GLU A 68 4.31 0.99 -1.32
C GLU A 68 4.90 2.38 -1.07
N ALA A 69 4.34 3.42 -1.69
CA ALA A 69 4.76 4.80 -1.47
C ALA A 69 4.56 5.24 -0.02
N LEU A 70 3.45 4.85 0.63
CA LEU A 70 3.23 5.13 2.05
C LEU A 70 4.28 4.45 2.93
N VAL A 71 4.57 3.16 2.70
CA VAL A 71 5.56 2.42 3.50
C VAL A 71 6.95 3.06 3.41
N VAL A 72 7.37 3.49 2.22
CA VAL A 72 8.65 4.19 2.04
C VAL A 72 8.65 5.55 2.76
N ARG A 73 7.58 6.33 2.59
CA ARG A 73 7.41 7.66 3.22
C ARG A 73 7.38 7.59 4.74
N TYR A 74 6.77 6.55 5.29
CA TYR A 74 6.63 6.29 6.73
C TYR A 74 7.62 5.24 7.23
N SER A 75 8.77 5.07 6.57
CA SER A 75 9.74 3.98 6.82
C SER A 75 10.13 3.76 8.28
N ALA A 76 10.17 4.83 9.10
CA ALA A 76 10.44 4.73 10.54
C ALA A 76 9.43 3.91 11.35
N LEU A 77 8.23 3.64 10.80
CA LEU A 77 7.18 2.84 11.44
C LEU A 77 7.23 1.36 11.03
N PHE A 78 8.10 0.99 10.08
CA PHE A 78 8.16 -0.34 9.49
C PHE A 78 9.54 -0.97 9.69
N SER A 79 9.60 -2.30 9.56
CA SER A 79 10.89 -2.99 9.55
C SER A 79 11.65 -2.69 8.25
N ALA A 80 12.98 -2.78 8.29
CA ALA A 80 13.82 -2.56 7.12
C ALA A 80 13.46 -3.48 5.94
N GLU A 81 13.06 -4.72 6.22
CA GLU A 81 12.61 -5.69 5.20
C GLU A 81 11.34 -5.20 4.49
N VAL A 82 10.35 -4.70 5.24
CA VAL A 82 9.09 -4.17 4.70
C VAL A 82 9.35 -2.93 3.83
N VAL A 83 10.22 -2.03 4.28
CA VAL A 83 10.61 -0.84 3.52
C VAL A 83 11.35 -1.21 2.24
N ALA A 84 12.28 -2.17 2.32
CA ALA A 84 13.02 -2.63 1.15
C ALA A 84 12.10 -3.29 0.10
N ALA A 85 11.13 -4.11 0.54
CA ALA A 85 10.15 -4.71 -0.36
C ALA A 85 9.26 -3.65 -1.05
N ALA A 86 8.83 -2.64 -0.30
CA ALA A 86 8.06 -1.52 -0.85
C ALA A 86 8.87 -0.71 -1.88
N GLN A 87 10.12 -0.35 -1.54
CA GLN A 87 11.00 0.38 -2.44
C GLN A 87 11.28 -0.42 -3.72
N TRP A 88 11.57 -1.72 -3.59
CA TRP A 88 11.82 -2.58 -4.75
C TRP A 88 10.63 -2.63 -5.71
N ARG A 89 9.39 -2.62 -5.21
CA ARG A 89 8.17 -2.59 -6.04
C ARG A 89 8.01 -1.26 -6.78
N LEU A 90 8.32 -0.13 -6.13
CA LEU A 90 8.31 1.18 -6.77
C LEU A 90 9.37 1.25 -7.87
N ASP A 91 10.60 0.81 -7.57
CA ASP A 91 11.72 0.83 -8.53
C ASP A 91 11.50 -0.15 -9.70
N SER A 92 10.72 -1.20 -9.46
CA SER A 92 10.38 -2.22 -10.46
C SER A 92 8.99 -2.03 -11.07
N SER A 93 8.34 -0.88 -10.88
CA SER A 93 6.96 -0.62 -11.31
C SER A 93 6.72 -0.97 -12.79
N ASP A 94 7.72 -0.69 -13.64
CA ASP A 94 7.65 -0.86 -15.09
C ASP A 94 7.95 -2.30 -15.54
N LYS A 95 8.60 -3.09 -14.67
CA LYS A 95 8.99 -4.49 -14.94
C LYS A 95 7.99 -5.50 -14.40
N LEU A 96 7.14 -5.09 -13.47
CA LEU A 96 6.03 -5.87 -12.92
C LEU A 96 4.86 -5.85 -13.91
N LEU A 97 5.05 -6.34 -15.14
CA LEU A 97 3.99 -6.59 -16.12
C LEU A 97 3.51 -8.03 -16.01
#